data_AF-A0A498J4V3-F1
#
_entry.id   AF-A0A498J4V3-F1
#
_cell.length_a   1.000
_cell.length_b   1.000
_cell.length_c   1.000
_cell.angle_alpha   90.00
_cell.angle_beta   90.00
_cell.angle_gamma   90.00
#
_symmetry.space_group_name_H-M   'P 1'
#
loop_
_entity.id
_entity.type
_entity.pdbx_description
1 polymer ?
#
loop_
_entity_poly.entity_id
_entity_poly.type
_entity_poly.pdbx_seq_one_letter_code
_entity_poly.pdbx_strand_id
1 'polypeptide(L)'
;MAVAMRGSRGGGSGFGGFSLRSFFSYRIFVSAMFSLLFIATLSVILTTNPSTPHHDSALPTTGNAYMRRTFLALNSDPLKTRLDLIYKQANDHVTLVNAYAAYARKLKLEISRQMRMFDDLASNFSDLQMKPGYRTALFESDGPLDEDVLRHFEKDVKDKVKIVRLMIAESKENYDNQLKIQKLKDTIFAVNELLIKAKKNGAFASSIAAKSIPKSLHCLAMRLVEERISHPEKYKEEEPSPEFEDPSLYHFAIFSDNVIAVSVVIRSVVKNSVEPWKHVFHVVTDRMNLAPMKVWFKMRPVERGAYVEVKAVEDFTFLNSSYVPVLRQLESAKLQKFYFENRAENATKDTQNMKYRNPKYLSMLNHLRFYLPEMYPKLHKILFLDDDVVVQKDLTGLWKIDLDGKVNGAVETCFGSFHRYAQYLNFSHPLIRERFNPRACAWAYGMNIFDLDAWRLEKSTEQYHYWQNLNEDRTLWKLGTLPPGLITFYSTTKSLDKSWHVLGLGYNPSISMDEIRKAAVIHYNGNMKPWLDIAMNQYKKLWTNYLDNDMEFVQMCNFGL
;
A
#
# COMPACT_ATOMS: atom_id res chain seq x y z
N MET A 1 -37.98 54.72 -4.74
CA MET A 1 -38.48 56.01 -4.23
C MET A 1 -37.55 56.50 -3.12
N ALA A 2 -37.17 57.78 -3.19
CA ALA A 2 -36.63 58.68 -2.15
C ALA A 2 -35.70 58.09 -1.05
N VAL A 3 -34.38 58.34 -1.08
CA VAL A 3 -33.66 59.55 -0.58
C VAL A 3 -33.76 59.73 0.94
N ALA A 4 -32.62 59.69 1.65
CA ALA A 4 -32.03 60.87 2.31
C ALA A 4 -30.77 60.54 3.14
N MET A 5 -29.66 61.20 2.77
CA MET A 5 -28.51 61.47 3.61
C MET A 5 -28.75 62.69 4.53
N ARG A 6 -28.15 62.68 5.72
CA ARG A 6 -27.51 63.81 6.46
C ARG A 6 -26.93 63.19 7.75
N GLY A 7 -25.62 63.20 8.02
CA GLY A 7 -24.71 64.34 8.29
C GLY A 7 -24.79 64.68 9.80
N SER A 8 -23.75 64.88 10.62
CA SER A 8 -22.30 65.09 10.45
C SER A 8 -21.65 65.20 11.86
N ARG A 9 -20.36 64.83 11.97
CA ARG A 9 -19.24 65.42 12.75
C ARG A 9 -19.06 65.30 14.30
N GLY A 10 -17.80 64.94 14.63
CA GLY A 10 -17.01 65.32 15.83
C GLY A 10 -17.08 64.30 16.98
N GLY A 11 -16.03 63.72 17.56
CA GLY A 11 -14.59 64.02 17.63
C GLY A 11 -14.16 64.00 19.10
N GLY A 12 -13.25 63.09 19.50
CA GLY A 12 -12.38 63.27 20.68
C GLY A 12 -12.54 62.35 21.91
N SER A 13 -11.52 61.49 22.10
CA SER A 13 -10.85 61.06 23.35
C SER A 13 -11.53 60.20 24.45
N GLY A 14 -10.86 59.07 24.79
CA GLY A 14 -10.66 58.64 26.18
C GLY A 14 -10.98 57.17 26.55
N PHE A 15 -9.93 56.35 26.77
CA PHE A 15 -9.74 55.24 27.75
C PHE A 15 -10.97 54.45 28.27
N GLY A 16 -11.00 53.13 28.45
CA GLY A 16 -9.98 52.07 28.47
C GLY A 16 -10.52 50.88 29.31
N GLY A 17 -10.13 49.66 28.93
CA GLY A 17 -10.20 48.45 29.79
C GLY A 17 -11.41 47.53 29.59
N PHE A 18 -11.20 46.36 28.96
CA PHE A 18 -11.80 45.05 29.30
C PHE A 18 -11.38 43.99 28.26
N SER A 19 -10.20 43.35 28.41
CA SER A 19 -9.88 42.11 27.67
C SER A 19 -8.70 41.31 28.27
N LEU A 20 -8.72 41.00 29.57
CA LEU A 20 -7.70 40.13 30.21
C LEU A 20 -8.25 38.99 31.08
N ARG A 21 -9.57 38.91 31.32
CA ARG A 21 -10.16 37.85 32.18
C ARG A 21 -10.53 36.54 31.45
N SER A 22 -10.65 36.54 30.12
CA SER A 22 -11.08 35.34 29.37
C SER A 22 -9.96 34.31 29.13
N PHE A 23 -8.72 34.78 28.93
CA PHE A 23 -7.60 33.90 28.56
C PHE A 23 -7.04 33.05 29.73
N PHE A 24 -7.13 33.54 30.97
CA PHE A 24 -6.64 32.80 32.14
C PHE A 24 -7.58 31.65 32.55
N SER A 25 -8.89 31.78 32.33
CA SER A 25 -9.88 30.75 32.71
C SER A 25 -9.75 29.46 31.87
N TYR A 26 -9.47 29.60 30.57
CA TYR A 26 -9.37 28.45 29.67
C TYR A 26 -8.13 27.57 29.95
N ARG A 27 -6.99 28.17 30.27
CA ARG A 27 -5.76 27.41 30.59
C ARG A 27 -5.87 26.65 31.91
N ILE A 28 -6.55 27.23 32.91
CA ILE A 28 -6.79 26.57 34.20
C ILE A 28 -7.76 25.39 34.02
N PHE A 29 -8.81 25.56 33.20
CA PHE A 29 -9.76 24.50 32.91
C PHE A 29 -9.12 23.30 32.19
N VAL A 30 -8.28 23.56 31.19
CA VAL A 30 -7.55 22.51 30.46
C VAL A 30 -6.56 21.78 31.39
N SER A 31 -5.83 22.52 32.24
CA SER A 31 -4.90 21.93 33.21
C SER A 31 -5.62 21.06 34.25
N ALA A 32 -6.78 21.50 34.74
CA ALA A 32 -7.60 20.73 35.68
C ALA A 32 -8.15 19.44 35.05
N MET A 33 -8.56 19.48 33.78
CA MET A 33 -9.02 18.29 33.05
C MET A 33 -7.89 17.26 32.88
N PHE A 34 -6.69 17.69 32.51
CA PHE A 34 -5.55 16.78 32.38
C PHE A 34 -5.09 16.21 33.73
N SER A 35 -5.17 17.00 34.80
CA SER A 35 -4.85 16.55 36.15
C SER A 35 -5.87 15.51 36.66
N LEU A 36 -7.16 15.70 36.40
CA LEU A 36 -8.22 14.75 36.75
C LEU A 36 -8.10 13.45 35.95
N LEU A 37 -7.77 13.53 34.66
CA LEU A 37 -7.49 12.36 33.83
C LEU A 37 -6.26 11.58 34.31
N PHE A 38 -5.21 12.29 34.76
CA PHE A 38 -4.01 11.66 35.32
C PHE A 38 -4.27 11.00 36.67
N ILE A 39 -5.09 11.60 37.54
CA ILE A 39 -5.49 10.99 38.82
C ILE A 39 -6.39 9.78 38.58
N ALA A 40 -7.29 9.83 37.59
CA ALA A 40 -8.14 8.70 37.20
C ALA A 40 -7.34 7.51 36.64
N THR A 41 -6.30 7.76 35.84
CA THR A 41 -5.42 6.69 35.35
C THR A 41 -4.53 6.13 36.46
N LEU A 42 -4.03 6.98 37.36
CA LEU A 42 -3.21 6.55 38.50
C LEU A 42 -4.00 5.72 39.51
N SER A 43 -5.27 6.04 39.73
CA SER A 43 -6.16 5.28 40.63
C SER A 43 -6.58 3.93 40.05
N VAL A 44 -6.67 3.80 38.73
CA VAL A 44 -6.86 2.48 38.06
C VAL A 44 -5.59 1.63 38.15
N ILE A 45 -4.40 2.24 38.12
CA ILE A 45 -3.12 1.52 38.27
C ILE A 45 -2.93 1.07 39.74
N LEU A 46 -3.27 1.91 40.72
CA LEU A 46 -3.08 1.63 42.15
C LEU A 46 -4.14 0.70 42.78
N THR A 47 -5.28 0.46 42.11
CA THR A 47 -6.37 -0.41 42.64
C THR A 47 -6.30 -1.86 42.16
N THR A 48 -5.31 -2.21 41.33
CA THR A 48 -5.11 -3.59 40.88
C THR A 48 -4.09 -4.33 41.76
N ASN A 49 -4.54 -4.79 42.93
CA ASN A 49 -3.83 -5.79 43.73
C ASN A 49 -4.67 -7.08 43.78
N PRO A 50 -4.18 -8.22 43.25
CA PRO A 50 -4.61 -9.54 43.68
C PRO A 50 -3.70 -10.06 44.80
N SER A 51 -4.32 -10.62 45.84
CA SER A 51 -3.70 -11.19 47.03
C SER A 51 -3.09 -12.59 46.82
N THR A 52 -1.82 -12.77 47.27
CA THR A 52 -1.11 -13.99 47.77
C THR A 52 -0.71 -15.15 46.83
N PRO A 53 0.31 -16.01 47.17
CA PRO A 53 1.61 -15.77 47.81
C PRO A 53 2.84 -16.40 47.08
N HIS A 54 4.03 -15.86 47.37
CA HIS A 54 5.41 -16.41 47.24
C HIS A 54 5.79 -17.40 46.11
N HIS A 55 6.66 -16.93 45.21
CA HIS A 55 7.93 -17.61 44.88
C HIS A 55 8.92 -16.62 44.25
N ASP A 56 10.16 -16.63 44.76
CA ASP A 56 11.28 -15.82 44.30
C ASP A 56 11.63 -16.03 42.81
N SER A 57 11.93 -14.94 42.09
CA SER A 57 13.25 -14.66 41.48
C SER A 57 13.18 -13.70 40.28
N ALA A 58 13.93 -12.60 40.40
CA ALA A 58 14.59 -11.77 39.38
C ALA A 58 13.80 -11.24 38.15
N LEU A 59 13.70 -9.91 38.06
CA LEU A 59 13.44 -9.16 36.82
C LEU A 59 14.52 -9.44 35.75
N PRO A 60 14.15 -9.63 34.46
CA PRO A 60 15.06 -9.39 33.35
C PRO A 60 14.61 -8.24 32.44
N THR A 61 15.63 -7.52 31.98
CA THR A 61 15.63 -6.47 30.97
C THR A 61 15.02 -6.90 29.64
N THR A 62 14.42 -5.91 28.96
CA THR A 62 13.49 -5.97 27.82
C THR A 62 13.99 -6.65 26.53
N GLY A 63 15.23 -7.14 26.46
CA GLY A 63 15.77 -7.83 25.28
C GLY A 63 15.55 -9.35 25.24
N ASN A 64 15.46 -10.02 26.40
CA ASN A 64 15.43 -11.48 26.46
C ASN A 64 14.02 -12.11 26.37
N ALA A 65 12.95 -11.30 26.42
CA ALA A 65 11.58 -11.81 26.36
C ALA A 65 11.17 -12.32 24.97
N TYR A 66 11.80 -11.80 23.90
CA TYR A 66 11.49 -12.20 22.52
C TYR A 66 12.22 -13.49 22.13
N MET A 67 13.52 -13.60 22.43
CA MET A 67 14.32 -14.82 22.19
C MET A 67 13.82 -16.03 22.99
N ARG A 68 13.36 -15.82 24.24
CA ARG A 68 12.80 -16.91 25.06
C ARG A 68 11.41 -17.35 24.59
N ARG A 69 10.62 -16.46 23.98
CA ARG A 69 9.33 -16.82 23.34
C ARG A 69 9.53 -17.68 22.09
N THR A 70 10.56 -17.42 21.31
CA THR A 70 10.87 -18.20 20.09
C THR A 70 11.41 -19.60 20.42
N PHE A 71 12.24 -19.74 21.47
CA PHE A 71 12.73 -21.05 21.91
C PHE A 71 11.67 -21.90 22.65
N LEU A 72 10.75 -21.27 23.39
CA LEU A 72 9.62 -21.97 24.01
C LEU A 72 8.56 -22.40 22.99
N ALA A 73 8.43 -21.70 21.86
CA ALA A 73 7.53 -22.08 20.75
C ALA A 73 8.06 -23.25 19.91
N LEU A 74 9.38 -23.52 19.93
CA LEU A 74 9.98 -24.67 19.25
C LEU A 74 9.81 -25.98 20.05
N ASN A 75 9.64 -25.87 21.38
CA ASN A 75 9.46 -26.99 22.30
C ASN A 75 8.03 -27.07 22.89
N SER A 76 7.10 -26.22 22.46
CA SER A 76 5.72 -26.27 22.94
C SER A 76 4.94 -27.34 22.18
N ASP A 77 4.37 -28.28 22.94
CA ASP A 77 3.48 -29.30 22.41
C ASP A 77 2.39 -28.63 21.54
N PRO A 78 2.27 -28.99 20.24
CA PRO A 78 1.26 -28.42 19.34
C PRO A 78 -0.17 -28.65 19.84
N LEU A 79 -0.41 -29.68 20.67
CA LEU A 79 -1.71 -29.90 21.30
C LEU A 79 -1.96 -28.90 22.44
N LYS A 80 -0.92 -28.52 23.19
CA LYS A 80 -1.03 -27.54 24.27
C LYS A 80 -1.28 -26.13 23.74
N THR A 81 -0.60 -25.74 22.65
CA THR A 81 -0.86 -24.44 22.00
C THR A 81 -2.26 -24.39 21.39
N ARG A 82 -2.74 -25.49 20.80
CA ARG A 82 -4.13 -25.61 20.34
C ARG A 82 -5.13 -25.52 21.50
N LEU A 83 -4.86 -26.18 22.62
CA LEU A 83 -5.69 -26.12 23.84
C LEU A 83 -5.76 -24.70 24.41
N ASP A 84 -4.63 -23.99 24.49
CA ASP A 84 -4.56 -22.59 24.95
C ASP A 84 -5.37 -21.66 24.03
N LEU A 85 -5.31 -21.90 22.71
CA LEU A 85 -6.10 -21.14 21.74
C LEU A 85 -7.60 -21.37 21.93
N ILE A 86 -8.02 -22.63 22.14
CA ILE A 86 -9.41 -23.00 22.41
C ILE A 86 -9.88 -22.38 23.73
N TYR A 87 -9.08 -22.45 24.78
CA TYR A 87 -9.40 -21.86 26.08
C TYR A 87 -9.56 -20.34 25.98
N LYS A 88 -8.65 -19.68 25.26
CA LYS A 88 -8.74 -18.25 24.99
C LYS A 88 -10.02 -17.90 24.22
N GLN A 89 -10.32 -18.65 23.15
CA GLN A 89 -11.54 -18.47 22.38
C GLN A 89 -12.80 -18.65 23.25
N ALA A 90 -12.82 -19.66 24.12
CA ALA A 90 -13.93 -19.88 25.04
C ALA A 90 -14.10 -18.70 26.03
N ASN A 91 -13.00 -18.20 26.59
CA ASN A 91 -13.03 -17.08 27.53
C ASN A 91 -13.45 -15.75 26.85
N ASP A 92 -13.01 -15.53 25.61
CA ASP A 92 -13.44 -14.40 24.78
C ASP A 92 -14.96 -14.47 24.52
N HIS A 93 -15.49 -15.66 24.23
CA HIS A 93 -16.93 -15.86 24.07
C HIS A 93 -17.72 -15.70 25.39
N VAL A 94 -17.20 -16.16 26.53
CA VAL A 94 -17.83 -15.92 27.85
C VAL A 94 -17.93 -14.42 28.13
N THR A 95 -16.87 -13.67 27.84
CA THR A 95 -16.85 -12.21 27.99
C THR A 95 -17.90 -11.56 27.10
N LEU A 96 -18.01 -12.00 25.85
CA LEU A 96 -19.01 -11.54 24.90
C LEU A 96 -20.45 -11.81 25.42
N VAL A 97 -20.73 -13.03 25.86
CA VAL A 97 -22.03 -13.43 26.41
C VAL A 97 -22.40 -12.56 27.62
N ASN A 98 -21.46 -12.33 28.53
CA ASN A 98 -21.69 -11.48 29.70
C ASN A 98 -21.97 -10.02 29.32
N ALA A 99 -21.26 -9.47 28.32
CA ALA A 99 -21.51 -8.13 27.82
C ALA A 99 -22.92 -7.99 27.21
N TYR A 100 -23.33 -8.95 26.37
CA TYR A 100 -24.68 -8.97 25.81
C TYR A 100 -25.76 -9.17 26.89
N ALA A 101 -25.50 -10.01 27.89
CA ALA A 101 -26.41 -10.19 29.01
C ALA A 101 -26.57 -8.90 29.84
N ALA A 102 -25.50 -8.14 30.05
CA ALA A 102 -25.55 -6.84 30.70
C ALA A 102 -26.34 -5.82 29.87
N TYR A 103 -26.12 -5.78 28.55
CA TYR A 103 -26.86 -4.92 27.63
C TYR A 103 -28.37 -5.25 27.63
N ALA A 104 -28.72 -6.53 27.57
CA ALA A 104 -30.11 -6.99 27.62
C ALA A 104 -30.79 -6.61 28.95
N ARG A 105 -30.08 -6.75 30.08
CA ARG A 105 -30.59 -6.29 31.39
C ARG A 105 -30.84 -4.79 31.42
N LYS A 106 -29.91 -3.98 30.91
CA LYS A 106 -30.07 -2.52 30.81
C LYS A 106 -31.30 -2.17 29.98
N LEU A 107 -31.43 -2.75 28.79
CA LEU A 107 -32.55 -2.50 27.89
C LEU A 107 -33.90 -2.88 28.53
N LYS A 108 -33.97 -4.02 29.22
CA LYS A 108 -35.17 -4.43 29.97
C LYS A 108 -35.56 -3.40 31.02
N LEU A 109 -34.60 -2.91 31.81
CA LEU A 109 -34.87 -1.92 32.86
C LEU A 109 -35.37 -0.59 32.28
N GLU A 110 -34.78 -0.16 31.16
CA GLU A 110 -35.13 1.08 30.48
C GLU A 110 -36.54 1.01 29.89
N ILE A 111 -36.88 -0.07 29.20
CA ILE A 111 -38.24 -0.34 28.69
C ILE A 111 -39.25 -0.42 29.85
N SER A 112 -38.92 -1.14 30.93
CA SER A 112 -39.82 -1.29 32.08
C SER A 112 -40.06 0.03 32.82
N ARG A 113 -39.05 0.91 32.88
CA ARG A 113 -39.20 2.27 33.41
C ARG A 113 -40.11 3.09 32.50
N GLN A 114 -39.88 3.04 31.20
CA GLN A 114 -40.65 3.79 30.22
C GLN A 114 -42.13 3.38 30.23
N MET A 115 -42.43 2.08 30.34
CA MET A 115 -43.79 1.56 30.47
C MET A 115 -44.51 2.14 31.70
N ARG A 116 -43.86 2.10 32.88
CA ARG A 116 -44.42 2.69 34.11
C ARG A 116 -44.74 4.17 33.97
N MET A 117 -43.87 4.94 33.32
CA MET A 117 -44.14 6.38 33.09
C MET A 117 -45.38 6.61 32.21
N PHE A 118 -45.62 5.75 31.22
CA PHE A 118 -46.84 5.85 30.39
C PHE A 118 -48.09 5.46 31.18
N ASP A 119 -48.01 4.42 32.02
CA ASP A 119 -49.11 4.00 32.89
C ASP A 119 -49.47 5.10 33.90
N ASP A 120 -48.47 5.71 34.54
CA ASP A 120 -48.64 6.84 35.46
C ASP A 120 -49.30 8.03 34.76
N LEU A 121 -48.90 8.34 33.53
CA LEU A 121 -49.54 9.39 32.73
C LEU A 121 -51.00 9.07 32.43
N ALA A 122 -51.31 7.84 32.02
CA ALA A 122 -52.69 7.43 31.75
C ALA A 122 -53.56 7.57 33.01
N SER A 123 -53.07 7.12 34.17
CA SER A 123 -53.76 7.30 35.45
C SER A 123 -53.98 8.79 35.76
N ASN A 124 -52.97 9.63 35.57
CA ASN A 124 -53.09 11.08 35.81
C ASN A 124 -54.20 11.75 35.00
N PHE A 125 -54.49 11.30 33.77
CA PHE A 125 -55.61 11.83 32.98
C PHE A 125 -56.96 11.35 33.52
N SER A 126 -57.05 10.08 33.89
CA SER A 126 -58.25 9.51 34.53
C SER A 126 -58.55 10.17 35.87
N ASP A 127 -57.52 10.41 36.69
CA ASP A 127 -57.62 11.08 37.99
C ASP A 127 -58.07 12.54 37.83
N LEU A 128 -57.63 13.22 36.78
CA LEU A 128 -58.08 14.58 36.46
C LEU A 128 -59.59 14.62 36.18
N GLN A 129 -60.11 13.65 35.42
CA GLN A 129 -61.55 13.54 35.11
C GLN A 129 -62.37 13.14 36.34
N MET A 130 -61.80 12.32 37.24
CA MET A 130 -62.45 11.84 38.46
C MET A 130 -62.40 12.83 39.63
N LYS A 131 -61.65 13.93 39.51
CA LYS A 131 -61.48 14.92 40.58
C LYS A 131 -62.85 15.47 40.99
N PRO A 132 -63.27 15.36 42.27
CA PRO A 132 -64.65 15.66 42.69
C PRO A 132 -65.14 17.05 42.26
N GLY A 133 -64.27 18.06 42.35
CA GLY A 133 -64.60 19.43 41.95
C GLY A 133 -64.83 19.61 40.44
N TYR A 134 -64.18 18.83 39.58
CA TYR A 134 -64.42 18.86 38.14
C TYR A 134 -65.59 17.95 37.76
N ARG A 135 -65.69 16.76 38.37
CA ARG A 135 -66.77 15.80 38.14
C ARG A 135 -68.15 16.37 38.44
N THR A 136 -68.32 16.96 39.61
CA THR A 136 -69.62 17.50 40.04
C THR A 136 -70.00 18.78 39.31
N ALA A 137 -69.03 19.66 39.00
CA ALA A 137 -69.29 20.96 38.37
C ALA A 137 -69.32 20.94 36.82
N LEU A 138 -68.70 19.95 36.17
CA LEU A 138 -68.60 19.89 34.71
C LEU A 138 -69.29 18.67 34.09
N PHE A 139 -69.50 17.58 34.83
CA PHE A 139 -69.98 16.31 34.28
C PHE A 139 -71.30 15.80 34.89
N GLU A 140 -71.67 16.19 36.11
CA GLU A 140 -72.88 15.70 36.82
C GLU A 140 -73.96 16.78 37.03
N SER A 141 -73.71 18.05 36.68
CA SER A 141 -74.70 19.14 36.84
C SER A 141 -75.50 19.39 35.55
N ASP A 142 -76.83 19.39 35.64
CA ASP A 142 -77.76 19.76 34.54
C ASP A 142 -77.93 21.29 34.35
N GLY A 143 -77.18 22.11 35.10
CA GLY A 143 -77.21 23.58 35.04
C GLY A 143 -76.14 24.19 34.12
N PRO A 144 -76.13 25.53 33.92
CA PRO A 144 -75.08 26.21 33.15
C PRO A 144 -73.71 26.02 33.80
N LEU A 145 -72.70 25.68 32.98
CA LEU A 145 -71.34 25.38 33.41
C LEU A 145 -70.64 26.61 34.03
N ASP A 146 -69.87 26.37 35.09
CA ASP A 146 -69.00 27.39 35.69
C ASP A 146 -67.78 27.65 34.79
N GLU A 147 -67.70 28.86 34.24
CA GLU A 147 -66.66 29.27 33.30
C GLU A 147 -65.26 29.28 33.92
N ASP A 148 -65.14 29.60 35.21
CA ASP A 148 -63.84 29.64 35.91
C ASP A 148 -63.34 28.22 36.19
N VAL A 149 -64.24 27.30 36.56
CA VAL A 149 -63.90 25.88 36.74
C VAL A 149 -63.51 25.24 35.41
N LEU A 150 -64.21 25.57 34.32
CA LEU A 150 -63.87 25.11 32.97
C LEU A 150 -62.49 25.61 32.53
N ARG A 151 -62.16 26.89 32.75
CA ARG A 151 -60.83 27.45 32.43
C ARG A 151 -59.70 26.77 33.20
N HIS A 152 -59.91 26.43 34.48
CA HIS A 152 -58.93 25.70 35.28
C HIS A 152 -58.74 24.27 34.79
N PHE A 153 -59.84 23.57 34.50
CA PHE A 153 -59.78 22.24 33.90
C PHE A 153 -59.05 22.24 32.55
N GLU A 154 -59.35 23.20 31.67
CA GLU A 154 -58.65 23.34 30.39
C GLU A 154 -57.14 23.55 30.56
N LYS A 155 -56.74 24.36 31.54
CA LYS A 155 -55.32 24.62 31.82
C LYS A 155 -54.62 23.35 32.29
N ASP A 156 -55.21 22.63 33.25
CA ASP A 156 -54.64 21.38 33.77
C ASP A 156 -54.54 20.31 32.67
N VAL A 157 -55.57 20.18 31.81
CA VAL A 157 -55.53 19.29 30.65
C VAL A 157 -54.42 19.70 29.68
N LYS A 158 -54.29 20.98 29.35
CA LYS A 158 -53.24 21.49 28.44
C LYS A 158 -51.84 21.21 28.98
N ASP A 159 -51.61 21.39 30.28
CA ASP A 159 -50.33 21.11 30.92
C ASP A 159 -49.98 19.61 30.90
N LYS A 160 -50.96 18.73 31.18
CA LYS A 160 -50.76 17.28 31.07
C LYS A 160 -50.52 16.83 29.63
N VAL A 161 -51.27 17.37 28.66
CA VAL A 161 -51.07 17.08 27.23
C VAL A 161 -49.68 17.51 26.76
N LYS A 162 -49.16 18.64 27.25
CA LYS A 162 -47.79 19.09 26.96
C LYS A 162 -46.75 18.09 27.45
N ILE A 163 -46.90 17.55 28.67
CA ILE A 163 -45.99 16.54 29.24
C ILE A 163 -46.02 15.26 28.40
N VAL A 164 -47.21 14.77 28.04
CA VAL A 164 -47.36 13.58 27.18
C VAL A 164 -46.66 13.76 25.84
N ARG A 165 -46.84 14.93 25.18
CA ARG A 165 -46.20 15.21 23.88
C ARG A 165 -44.68 15.17 23.98
N LEU A 166 -44.09 15.71 25.05
CA LEU A 166 -42.65 15.67 25.26
C LEU A 166 -42.13 14.23 25.45
N MET A 167 -42.83 13.42 26.25
CA MET A 167 -42.45 12.02 26.48
C MET A 167 -42.62 11.15 25.23
N ILE A 168 -43.68 11.36 24.45
CA ILE A 168 -43.87 10.69 23.15
C ILE A 168 -42.74 11.07 22.19
N ALA A 169 -42.34 12.35 22.17
CA ALA A 169 -41.24 12.80 21.32
C ALA A 169 -39.89 12.17 21.72
N GLU A 170 -39.58 12.10 23.02
CA GLU A 170 -38.34 11.48 23.53
C GLU A 170 -38.31 9.96 23.25
N SER A 171 -39.45 9.30 23.38
CA SER A 171 -39.57 7.85 23.14
C SER A 171 -39.76 7.46 21.68
N LYS A 172 -39.97 8.43 20.79
CA LYS A 172 -40.29 8.18 19.38
C LYS A 172 -39.26 7.28 18.71
N GLU A 173 -37.98 7.45 19.03
CA GLU A 173 -36.89 6.64 18.49
C GLU A 173 -37.01 5.14 18.83
N ASN A 174 -37.61 4.80 19.96
CA ASN A 174 -37.76 3.40 20.37
C ASN A 174 -38.86 2.67 19.57
N TYR A 175 -39.82 3.41 18.99
CA TYR A 175 -40.98 2.84 18.28
C TYR A 175 -40.99 3.13 16.77
N ASP A 176 -40.30 4.18 16.33
CA ASP A 176 -40.24 4.59 14.93
C ASP A 176 -39.20 3.79 14.16
N ASN A 177 -39.65 2.69 13.55
CA ASN A 177 -38.81 1.83 12.73
C ASN A 177 -38.22 2.59 11.51
N GLN A 178 -38.92 3.60 10.97
CA GLN A 178 -38.39 4.41 9.86
C GLN A 178 -37.22 5.26 10.33
N LEU A 179 -37.33 5.87 11.52
CA LEU A 179 -36.22 6.61 12.13
C LEU A 179 -35.01 5.71 12.42
N LYS A 180 -35.23 4.49 12.94
CA LYS A 180 -34.16 3.50 13.15
C LYS A 180 -33.47 3.10 11.85
N ILE A 181 -34.25 2.81 10.80
CA ILE A 181 -33.72 2.48 9.46
C ILE A 181 -32.90 3.65 8.92
N GLN A 182 -33.40 4.87 9.05
CA GLN A 182 -32.71 6.07 8.60
C GLN A 182 -31.38 6.27 9.36
N LYS A 183 -31.37 6.14 10.69
CA LYS A 183 -30.12 6.23 11.48
C LYS A 183 -29.12 5.15 11.11
N LEU A 184 -29.58 3.92 10.88
CA LEU A 184 -28.70 2.83 10.45
C LEU A 184 -28.11 3.14 9.07
N LYS A 185 -28.92 3.62 8.13
CA LYS A 185 -28.50 4.05 6.80
C LYS A 185 -27.44 5.15 6.90
N ASP A 186 -27.69 6.19 7.69
CA ASP A 186 -26.75 7.30 7.90
C ASP A 186 -25.43 6.82 8.51
N THR A 187 -25.49 5.87 9.45
CA THR A 187 -24.31 5.23 10.03
C THR A 187 -23.53 4.43 9.00
N ILE A 188 -24.20 3.64 8.15
CA ILE A 188 -23.57 2.89 7.06
C ILE A 188 -22.87 3.85 6.09
N PHE A 189 -23.52 4.95 5.69
CA PHE A 189 -22.91 5.96 4.84
C PHE A 189 -21.69 6.61 5.50
N ALA A 190 -21.80 7.00 6.77
CA ALA A 190 -20.69 7.60 7.51
C ALA A 190 -19.49 6.66 7.65
N VAL A 191 -19.72 5.39 7.99
CA VAL A 191 -18.66 4.37 8.09
C VAL A 191 -18.05 4.07 6.71
N ASN A 192 -18.86 4.03 5.65
CA ASN A 192 -18.37 3.84 4.29
C ASN A 192 -17.48 5.01 3.83
N GLU A 193 -17.83 6.25 4.15
CA GLU A 193 -16.98 7.42 3.86
C GLU A 193 -15.65 7.35 4.62
N LEU A 194 -15.67 6.96 5.90
CA LEU A 194 -14.44 6.72 6.67
C LEU A 194 -13.58 5.61 6.05
N LEU A 195 -14.20 4.52 5.59
CA LEU A 195 -13.51 3.43 4.91
C LEU A 195 -12.87 3.90 3.60
N ILE A 196 -13.57 4.69 2.78
CA ILE A 196 -13.03 5.24 1.53
C ILE A 196 -11.84 6.15 1.84
N LYS A 197 -11.95 7.02 2.86
CA LYS A 197 -10.85 7.90 3.29
C LYS A 197 -9.65 7.10 3.78
N ALA A 198 -9.86 6.08 4.60
CA ALA A 198 -8.81 5.19 5.08
C ALA A 198 -8.12 4.44 3.93
N LYS A 199 -8.89 3.91 2.96
CA LYS A 199 -8.35 3.27 1.75
C LYS A 199 -7.49 4.21 0.91
N LYS A 200 -7.94 5.46 0.69
CA LYS A 200 -7.17 6.48 -0.03
C LYS A 200 -5.85 6.80 0.67
N ASN A 201 -5.90 7.03 1.99
CA ASN A 201 -4.70 7.29 2.79
C ASN A 201 -3.73 6.11 2.80
N GLY A 202 -4.24 4.88 2.92
CA GLY A 202 -3.44 3.65 2.86
C GLY A 202 -2.75 3.49 1.50
N ALA A 203 -3.47 3.71 0.40
CA ALA A 203 -2.89 3.67 -0.95
C ALA A 203 -1.81 4.75 -1.16
N PHE A 204 -2.03 5.95 -0.63
CA PHE A 204 -1.05 7.04 -0.65
C PHE A 204 0.22 6.68 0.11
N ALA A 205 0.09 6.24 1.37
CA ALA A 205 1.22 5.82 2.20
C ALA A 205 2.00 4.65 1.57
N SER A 206 1.28 3.65 1.04
CA SER A 206 1.89 2.53 0.31
C SER A 206 2.67 3.00 -0.92
N SER A 207 2.15 3.99 -1.68
CA SER A 207 2.88 4.56 -2.82
C SER A 207 4.13 5.33 -2.40
N ILE A 208 4.15 5.97 -1.24
CA ILE A 208 5.36 6.62 -0.71
C ILE A 208 6.38 5.55 -0.34
N ALA A 209 5.99 4.56 0.46
CA ALA A 209 6.86 3.48 0.89
C ALA A 209 7.49 2.72 -0.29
N ALA A 210 6.72 2.48 -1.37
CA ALA A 210 7.21 1.82 -2.58
C ALA A 210 8.23 2.64 -3.39
N LYS A 211 8.26 3.97 -3.23
CA LYS A 211 9.16 4.89 -3.95
C LYS A 211 10.37 5.30 -3.11
N SER A 212 10.28 5.20 -1.79
CA SER A 212 11.37 5.52 -0.88
C SER A 212 12.44 4.43 -0.87
N ILE A 213 13.69 4.82 -0.62
CA ILE A 213 14.79 3.87 -0.36
C ILE A 213 14.73 3.50 1.13
N PRO A 214 14.56 2.21 1.49
CA PRO A 214 14.63 1.76 2.87
C PRO A 214 15.96 2.13 3.53
N LYS A 215 15.91 2.44 4.83
CA LYS A 215 17.11 2.78 5.62
C LYS A 215 18.16 1.67 5.58
N SER A 216 17.72 0.41 5.58
CA SER A 216 18.58 -0.76 5.51
C SER A 216 19.34 -0.86 4.17
N LEU A 217 18.67 -0.63 3.04
CA LEU A 217 19.32 -0.58 1.72
C LEU A 217 20.29 0.60 1.61
N HIS A 218 19.90 1.77 2.10
CA HIS A 218 20.77 2.94 2.11
C HIS A 218 22.02 2.71 2.97
N CYS A 219 21.85 2.16 4.17
CA CYS A 219 22.95 1.77 5.06
C CYS A 219 23.93 0.83 4.35
N LEU A 220 23.41 -0.22 3.70
CA LEU A 220 24.24 -1.19 2.99
C LEU A 220 25.06 -0.54 1.88
N ALA A 221 24.42 0.26 1.03
CA ALA A 221 25.10 0.95 -0.06
C ALA A 221 26.24 1.84 0.48
N MET A 222 25.97 2.61 1.55
CA MET A 222 26.98 3.46 2.18
C MET A 222 28.15 2.66 2.77
N ARG A 223 27.89 1.52 3.42
CA ARG A 223 28.94 0.63 3.95
C ARG A 223 29.81 0.03 2.86
N LEU A 224 29.22 -0.35 1.73
CA LEU A 224 29.98 -0.86 0.59
C LEU A 224 30.86 0.23 -0.05
N VAL A 225 30.39 1.48 -0.10
CA VAL A 225 31.22 2.62 -0.54
C VAL A 225 32.37 2.86 0.44
N GLU A 226 32.07 2.88 1.74
CA GLU A 226 33.08 3.03 2.80
C GLU A 226 34.17 1.96 2.67
N GLU A 227 33.79 0.69 2.50
CA GLU A 227 34.70 -0.43 2.31
C GLU A 227 35.60 -0.27 1.08
N ARG A 228 35.08 0.27 -0.04
CA ARG A 228 35.90 0.58 -1.22
C ARG A 228 36.94 1.65 -0.94
N ILE A 229 36.55 2.71 -0.24
CA ILE A 229 37.41 3.86 0.07
C ILE A 229 38.50 3.46 1.06
N SER A 230 38.16 2.63 2.05
CA SER A 230 39.11 2.13 3.04
C SER A 230 40.12 1.13 2.46
N HIS A 231 39.73 0.36 1.44
CA HIS A 231 40.57 -0.70 0.86
C HIS A 231 40.68 -0.60 -0.68
N PRO A 232 41.19 0.52 -1.24
CA PRO A 232 41.17 0.77 -2.68
C PRO A 232 41.94 -0.27 -3.49
N GLU A 233 43.04 -0.78 -2.95
CA GLU A 233 43.89 -1.81 -3.58
C GLU A 233 43.14 -3.14 -3.80
N LYS A 234 42.21 -3.49 -2.92
CA LYS A 234 41.41 -4.72 -3.00
C LYS A 234 40.37 -4.66 -4.12
N TYR A 235 39.90 -3.45 -4.48
CA TYR A 235 38.80 -3.25 -5.43
C TYR A 235 39.25 -2.56 -6.72
N LYS A 236 40.51 -2.76 -7.12
CA LYS A 236 41.00 -2.39 -8.45
C LYS A 236 40.20 -3.10 -9.54
N GLU A 237 40.00 -2.39 -10.63
CA GLU A 237 39.31 -2.92 -11.80
C GLU A 237 40.19 -3.95 -12.49
N GLU A 238 39.59 -5.10 -12.77
CA GLU A 238 40.22 -6.20 -13.50
C GLU A 238 39.92 -6.06 -14.99
N GLU A 239 40.77 -6.65 -15.83
CA GLU A 239 40.53 -6.67 -17.27
C GLU A 239 39.27 -7.48 -17.59
N PRO A 240 38.51 -7.11 -18.64
CA PRO A 240 37.32 -7.84 -19.03
C PRO A 240 37.64 -9.29 -19.41
N SER A 241 36.88 -10.23 -18.85
CA SER A 241 36.97 -11.65 -19.18
C SER A 241 36.44 -11.92 -20.60
N PRO A 242 37.08 -12.78 -21.41
CA PRO A 242 36.59 -13.13 -22.75
C PRO A 242 35.20 -13.77 -22.73
N GLU A 243 34.82 -14.42 -21.64
CA GLU A 243 33.50 -15.05 -21.43
C GLU A 243 32.34 -14.05 -21.47
N PHE A 244 32.60 -12.75 -21.24
CA PHE A 244 31.55 -11.73 -21.33
C PHE A 244 31.04 -11.52 -22.76
N GLU A 245 31.76 -12.00 -23.78
CA GLU A 245 31.39 -11.86 -25.18
C GLU A 245 31.25 -13.20 -25.91
N ASP A 246 31.40 -14.34 -25.22
CA ASP A 246 31.35 -15.68 -25.81
C ASP A 246 29.89 -16.12 -26.06
N PRO A 247 29.40 -16.15 -27.32
CA PRO A 247 28.01 -16.48 -27.61
C PRO A 247 27.62 -17.93 -27.30
N SER A 248 28.59 -18.80 -26.95
CA SER A 248 28.32 -20.18 -26.54
C SER A 248 27.82 -20.32 -25.09
N LEU A 249 27.92 -19.25 -24.29
CA LEU A 249 27.49 -19.20 -22.89
C LEU A 249 26.05 -18.67 -22.73
N TYR A 250 25.49 -18.81 -21.53
CA TYR A 250 24.16 -18.34 -21.20
C TYR A 250 24.21 -16.93 -20.60
N HIS A 251 23.87 -15.93 -21.40
CA HIS A 251 23.94 -14.52 -21.01
C HIS A 251 22.63 -14.00 -20.42
N PHE A 252 22.75 -13.31 -19.29
CA PHE A 252 21.63 -12.70 -18.57
C PHE A 252 21.85 -11.18 -18.48
N ALA A 253 20.84 -10.39 -18.81
CA ALA A 253 20.85 -8.94 -18.62
C ALA A 253 19.99 -8.56 -17.41
N ILE A 254 20.59 -7.85 -16.44
CA ILE A 254 19.92 -7.39 -15.22
C ILE A 254 20.21 -5.90 -15.03
N PHE A 255 19.17 -5.07 -14.99
CA PHE A 255 19.32 -3.62 -14.84
C PHE A 255 18.70 -3.15 -13.53
N SER A 256 19.50 -2.61 -12.62
CA SER A 256 19.03 -2.27 -11.26
C SER A 256 19.92 -1.27 -10.54
N ASP A 257 19.30 -0.53 -9.63
CA ASP A 257 19.92 0.34 -8.63
C ASP A 257 20.00 -0.31 -7.24
N ASN A 258 19.69 -1.61 -7.12
CA ASN A 258 19.54 -2.30 -5.85
C ASN A 258 20.45 -3.52 -5.75
N VAL A 259 21.54 -3.37 -4.98
CA VAL A 259 22.57 -4.42 -4.77
C VAL A 259 21.99 -5.74 -4.29
N ILE A 260 21.09 -5.71 -3.30
CA ILE A 260 20.53 -6.94 -2.73
C ILE A 260 19.57 -7.61 -3.71
N ALA A 261 18.76 -6.83 -4.41
CA ALA A 261 17.83 -7.36 -5.40
C ALA A 261 18.60 -8.14 -6.49
N VAL A 262 19.63 -7.53 -7.08
CA VAL A 262 20.50 -8.18 -8.06
C VAL A 262 21.19 -9.42 -7.48
N SER A 263 21.72 -9.34 -6.25
CA SER A 263 22.34 -10.48 -5.58
C SER A 263 21.37 -11.66 -5.43
N VAL A 264 20.10 -11.39 -5.10
CA VAL A 264 19.08 -12.43 -4.98
C VAL A 264 18.76 -13.05 -6.35
N VAL A 265 18.62 -12.25 -7.40
CA VAL A 265 18.40 -12.77 -8.76
C VAL A 265 19.54 -13.72 -9.15
N ILE A 266 20.79 -13.25 -9.10
CA ILE A 266 21.97 -14.03 -9.50
C ILE A 266 22.10 -15.30 -8.64
N ARG A 267 21.97 -15.18 -7.32
CA ARG A 267 22.06 -16.33 -6.41
C ARG A 267 20.95 -17.34 -6.66
N SER A 268 19.75 -16.88 -6.99
CA SER A 268 18.61 -17.75 -7.32
C SER A 268 18.81 -18.50 -8.65
N VAL A 269 19.41 -17.87 -9.66
CA VAL A 269 19.79 -18.55 -10.90
C VAL A 269 20.85 -19.61 -10.61
N VAL A 270 21.99 -19.20 -10.05
CA VAL A 270 23.15 -20.07 -9.82
C VAL A 270 22.85 -21.28 -8.94
N LYS A 271 22.04 -21.09 -7.89
CA LYS A 271 21.66 -22.18 -6.98
C LYS A 271 20.76 -23.22 -7.66
N ASN A 272 19.93 -22.80 -8.61
CA ASN A 272 18.98 -23.68 -9.31
C ASN A 272 19.47 -24.13 -10.69
N SER A 273 20.60 -23.61 -11.18
CA SER A 273 21.22 -24.02 -12.44
C SER A 273 21.99 -25.35 -12.31
N VAL A 274 21.88 -26.17 -13.36
CA VAL A 274 22.61 -27.43 -13.49
C VAL A 274 24.10 -27.17 -13.74
N GLU A 275 24.42 -26.25 -14.65
CA GLU A 275 25.80 -25.87 -15.03
C GLU A 275 26.07 -24.37 -14.79
N PRO A 276 26.26 -23.92 -13.54
CA PRO A 276 26.40 -22.49 -13.25
C PRO A 276 27.62 -21.83 -13.88
N TRP A 277 28.71 -22.57 -14.10
CA TRP A 277 29.92 -22.05 -14.76
C TRP A 277 29.72 -21.66 -16.22
N LYS A 278 28.58 -21.98 -16.83
CA LYS A 278 28.20 -21.51 -18.18
C LYS A 278 27.37 -20.22 -18.17
N HIS A 279 27.08 -19.65 -16.99
CA HIS A 279 26.19 -18.50 -16.85
C HIS A 279 26.99 -17.21 -16.72
N VAL A 280 26.59 -16.21 -17.50
CA VAL A 280 27.21 -14.88 -17.55
C VAL A 280 26.16 -13.83 -17.24
N PHE A 281 26.37 -13.05 -16.19
CA PHE A 281 25.45 -12.00 -15.75
C PHE A 281 26.02 -10.63 -16.09
N HIS A 282 25.33 -9.90 -16.95
CA HIS A 282 25.60 -8.49 -17.21
C HIS A 282 24.68 -7.62 -16.37
N VAL A 283 25.25 -7.06 -15.32
CA VAL A 283 24.58 -6.14 -14.42
C VAL A 283 24.87 -4.72 -14.88
N VAL A 284 23.82 -3.95 -15.20
CA VAL A 284 23.97 -2.52 -15.47
C VAL A 284 23.27 -1.71 -14.40
N THR A 285 23.98 -0.72 -13.87
CA THR A 285 23.53 0.11 -12.76
C THR A 285 23.87 1.58 -13.01
N ASP A 286 23.32 2.47 -12.18
CA ASP A 286 23.68 3.89 -12.24
C ASP A 286 25.06 4.15 -11.61
N ARG A 287 25.64 5.31 -11.90
CA ARG A 287 26.95 5.70 -11.38
C ARG A 287 27.06 5.67 -9.85
N MET A 288 25.97 5.94 -9.11
CA MET A 288 25.99 5.96 -7.65
C MET A 288 26.07 4.55 -7.06
N ASN A 289 25.47 3.58 -7.74
CA ASN A 289 25.40 2.19 -7.30
C ASN A 289 26.50 1.29 -7.89
N LEU A 290 27.27 1.78 -8.87
CA LEU A 290 28.39 1.07 -9.48
C LEU A 290 29.41 0.57 -8.45
N ALA A 291 29.89 1.48 -7.58
CA ALA A 291 30.90 1.14 -6.58
C ALA A 291 30.37 0.11 -5.56
N PRO A 292 29.20 0.31 -4.92
CA PRO A 292 28.58 -0.70 -4.06
C PRO A 292 28.43 -2.07 -4.72
N MET A 293 27.94 -2.10 -5.96
CA MET A 293 27.66 -3.33 -6.69
C MET A 293 28.96 -4.10 -7.01
N LYS A 294 30.01 -3.40 -7.48
CA LYS A 294 31.34 -4.01 -7.71
C LYS A 294 31.95 -4.55 -6.42
N VAL A 295 31.86 -3.81 -5.32
CA VAL A 295 32.37 -4.26 -4.00
C VAL A 295 31.62 -5.50 -3.54
N TRP A 296 30.29 -5.51 -3.64
CA TRP A 296 29.47 -6.64 -3.24
C TRP A 296 29.90 -7.93 -3.94
N PHE A 297 29.97 -7.94 -5.27
CA PHE A 297 30.33 -9.15 -6.03
C PHE A 297 31.80 -9.54 -5.89
N LYS A 298 32.68 -8.62 -5.47
CA LYS A 298 34.07 -8.95 -5.12
C LYS A 298 34.21 -9.52 -3.70
N MET A 299 33.41 -9.05 -2.74
CA MET A 299 33.36 -9.59 -1.37
C MET A 299 32.59 -10.91 -1.29
N ARG A 300 31.59 -11.09 -2.14
CA ARG A 300 30.77 -12.29 -2.29
C ARG A 300 30.83 -12.79 -3.74
N PRO A 301 31.97 -13.38 -4.16
CA PRO A 301 32.08 -14.01 -5.46
C PRO A 301 30.97 -15.04 -5.65
N VAL A 302 30.48 -15.14 -6.88
CA VAL A 302 29.39 -16.06 -7.19
C VAL A 302 29.89 -17.50 -7.11
N GLU A 303 29.19 -18.30 -6.31
CA GLU A 303 29.54 -19.71 -6.12
C GLU A 303 29.45 -20.50 -7.44
N ARG A 304 30.22 -21.60 -7.55
CA ARG A 304 30.13 -22.56 -8.67
C ARG A 304 30.54 -22.01 -10.05
N GLY A 305 31.29 -20.90 -10.09
CA GLY A 305 32.06 -20.47 -11.27
C GLY A 305 31.32 -19.63 -12.30
N ALA A 306 30.17 -19.04 -11.95
CA ALA A 306 29.47 -18.12 -12.86
C ALA A 306 30.17 -16.75 -12.96
N TYR A 307 30.01 -16.09 -14.10
CA TYR A 307 30.67 -14.82 -14.40
C TYR A 307 29.73 -13.64 -14.15
N VAL A 308 30.20 -12.57 -13.50
CA VAL A 308 29.42 -11.34 -13.29
C VAL A 308 30.20 -10.14 -13.76
N GLU A 309 29.60 -9.39 -14.68
CA GLU A 309 30.09 -8.10 -15.14
C GLU A 309 29.19 -7.00 -14.57
N VAL A 310 29.78 -5.94 -14.01
CA VAL A 310 29.04 -4.77 -13.53
C VAL A 310 29.49 -3.53 -14.28
N LYS A 311 28.60 -2.96 -15.09
CA LYS A 311 28.82 -1.74 -15.89
C LYS A 311 27.89 -0.61 -15.42
N ALA A 312 28.35 0.62 -15.64
CA ALA A 312 27.51 1.80 -15.47
C ALA A 312 26.72 2.09 -16.75
N VAL A 313 25.59 2.79 -16.64
CA VAL A 313 24.85 3.30 -17.81
C VAL A 313 25.76 4.16 -18.69
N GLU A 314 26.63 4.94 -18.07
CA GLU A 314 27.54 5.88 -18.72
C GLU A 314 28.66 5.22 -19.53
N ASP A 315 28.92 3.93 -19.31
CA ASP A 315 29.94 3.17 -20.07
C ASP A 315 29.49 2.91 -21.52
N PHE A 316 28.19 3.02 -21.79
CA PHE A 316 27.61 2.81 -23.12
C PHE A 316 27.55 4.13 -23.90
N THR A 317 28.59 4.41 -24.70
CA THR A 317 28.77 5.69 -25.43
C THR A 317 27.65 6.03 -26.41
N PHE A 318 26.92 5.04 -26.91
CA PHE A 318 25.76 5.25 -27.79
C PHE A 318 24.54 5.85 -27.04
N LEU A 319 24.49 5.76 -25.70
CA LEU A 319 23.41 6.31 -24.88
C LEU A 319 23.57 7.82 -24.67
N ASN A 320 23.27 8.58 -25.72
CA ASN A 320 23.23 10.04 -25.68
C ASN A 320 21.89 10.56 -26.21
N SER A 321 21.57 11.84 -25.93
CA SER A 321 20.29 12.44 -26.32
C SER A 321 20.13 12.64 -27.83
N SER A 322 21.21 12.55 -28.61
CA SER A 322 21.12 12.55 -30.08
C SER A 322 20.53 11.24 -30.62
N TYR A 323 20.84 10.11 -29.98
CA TYR A 323 20.38 8.78 -30.43
C TYR A 323 19.16 8.27 -29.65
N VAL A 324 19.06 8.53 -28.35
CA VAL A 324 18.03 7.95 -27.48
C VAL A 324 16.87 8.95 -27.25
N PRO A 325 15.66 8.68 -27.78
CA PRO A 325 14.54 9.62 -27.65
C PRO A 325 14.14 9.94 -26.21
N VAL A 326 14.22 8.94 -25.32
CA VAL A 326 13.84 9.12 -23.91
C VAL A 326 14.80 10.06 -23.19
N LEU A 327 16.11 9.96 -23.46
CA LEU A 327 17.10 10.89 -22.90
C LEU A 327 16.83 12.31 -23.37
N ARG A 328 16.58 12.48 -24.68
CA ARG A 328 16.20 13.79 -25.24
C ARG A 328 14.95 14.38 -24.59
N GLN A 329 13.94 13.54 -24.34
CA GLN A 329 12.71 13.97 -23.65
C GLN A 329 12.98 14.32 -22.18
N LEU A 330 13.83 13.55 -21.47
CA LEU A 330 14.22 13.79 -20.07
C LEU A 330 14.98 15.11 -19.88
N GLU A 331 15.83 15.47 -20.85
CA GLU A 331 16.55 16.74 -20.87
C GLU A 331 15.64 17.94 -21.15
N SER A 332 14.42 17.71 -21.66
CA SER A 332 13.48 18.81 -21.95
C SER A 332 12.88 19.41 -20.67
N ALA A 333 12.91 20.75 -20.57
CA ALA A 333 12.38 21.50 -19.44
C ALA A 333 10.88 21.25 -19.19
N LYS A 334 10.11 20.94 -20.24
CA LYS A 334 8.68 20.61 -20.17
C LYS A 334 8.41 19.31 -19.41
N LEU A 335 9.28 18.31 -19.57
CA LEU A 335 9.16 17.03 -18.87
C LEU A 335 9.58 17.17 -17.39
N GLN A 336 10.68 17.88 -17.13
CA GLN A 336 11.10 18.17 -15.76
C GLN A 336 9.98 18.88 -14.98
N LYS A 337 9.32 19.86 -15.61
CA LYS A 337 8.15 20.54 -15.05
C LYS A 337 7.00 19.56 -14.71
N PHE A 338 6.63 18.67 -15.62
CA PHE A 338 5.53 17.71 -15.42
C PHE A 338 5.77 16.70 -14.26
N TYR A 339 7.02 16.26 -14.06
CA TYR A 339 7.35 15.30 -13.00
C TYR A 339 7.72 15.95 -11.66
N PHE A 340 8.38 17.12 -11.69
CA PHE A 340 8.93 17.75 -10.50
C PHE A 340 8.10 18.94 -9.97
N GLU A 341 7.15 19.51 -10.73
CA GLU A 341 6.21 20.51 -10.19
C GLU A 341 4.95 19.89 -9.59
N ASN A 342 4.92 19.88 -8.25
CA ASN A 342 3.80 20.12 -7.32
C ASN A 342 4.04 19.32 -6.03
N ARG A 343 4.80 19.92 -5.10
CA ARG A 343 4.94 19.42 -3.74
C ARG A 343 3.63 19.68 -2.97
N ALA A 344 3.04 18.62 -2.44
CA ALA A 344 1.99 18.61 -1.41
C ALA A 344 0.53 18.96 -1.79
N GLU A 345 0.21 20.02 -2.54
CA GLU A 345 -1.19 20.53 -2.56
C GLU A 345 -2.17 19.79 -3.48
N ASN A 346 -1.70 19.24 -4.62
CA ASN A 346 -2.57 18.53 -5.59
C ASN A 346 -2.61 17.00 -5.37
N ALA A 347 -1.84 16.47 -4.43
CA ALA A 347 -1.72 15.03 -4.19
C ALA A 347 -2.99 14.41 -3.58
N THR A 348 -3.84 15.20 -2.94
CA THR A 348 -5.09 14.76 -2.30
C THR A 348 -6.28 14.71 -3.26
N LYS A 349 -6.23 15.42 -4.39
CA LYS A 349 -7.36 15.52 -5.33
C LYS A 349 -7.38 14.43 -6.40
N ASP A 350 -6.24 13.82 -6.72
CA ASP A 350 -6.15 12.93 -7.88
C ASP A 350 -5.20 11.73 -7.67
N THR A 351 -5.68 10.74 -6.91
CA THR A 351 -4.98 9.47 -6.64
C THR A 351 -4.64 8.69 -7.93
N GLN A 352 -5.39 8.88 -9.02
CA GLN A 352 -5.09 8.28 -10.32
C GLN A 352 -3.75 8.83 -10.84
N ASN A 353 -3.57 10.16 -10.83
CA ASN A 353 -2.36 10.84 -11.29
C ASN A 353 -1.11 10.63 -10.41
N MET A 354 -1.27 10.17 -9.18
CA MET A 354 -0.15 9.84 -8.29
C MET A 354 0.58 8.52 -8.64
N LYS A 355 -0.13 7.51 -9.15
CA LYS A 355 0.47 6.28 -9.69
C LYS A 355 1.44 6.62 -10.84
N TYR A 356 1.15 7.73 -11.52
CA TYR A 356 1.78 8.20 -12.75
C TYR A 356 2.98 9.15 -12.52
N ARG A 357 3.28 9.54 -11.27
CA ARG A 357 4.45 10.37 -10.91
C ARG A 357 5.55 9.56 -10.21
N ASN A 358 6.02 8.47 -10.81
CA ASN A 358 7.17 7.71 -10.28
C ASN A 358 8.43 8.05 -11.12
N PRO A 359 9.48 8.64 -10.52
CA PRO A 359 10.76 8.85 -11.19
C PRO A 359 11.39 7.55 -11.70
N LYS A 360 11.07 6.37 -11.14
CA LYS A 360 11.53 5.08 -11.69
C LYS A 360 11.07 4.85 -13.14
N TYR A 361 9.92 5.37 -13.56
CA TYR A 361 9.49 5.28 -14.97
C TYR A 361 10.30 6.17 -15.92
N LEU A 362 11.09 7.09 -15.37
CA LEU A 362 12.06 7.91 -16.07
C LEU A 362 13.48 7.36 -15.91
N SER A 363 13.67 6.32 -15.10
CA SER A 363 14.99 5.73 -14.93
C SER A 363 15.43 5.11 -16.24
N MET A 364 16.57 5.59 -16.74
CA MET A 364 17.19 5.07 -17.95
C MET A 364 17.49 3.58 -17.85
N LEU A 365 17.74 3.06 -16.65
CA LEU A 365 17.91 1.62 -16.39
C LEU A 365 16.74 0.79 -16.92
N ASN A 366 15.51 1.30 -16.82
CA ASN A 366 14.35 0.59 -17.34
C ASN A 366 14.27 0.61 -18.86
N HIS A 367 14.84 1.62 -19.51
CA HIS A 367 14.82 1.76 -20.97
C HIS A 367 15.99 1.05 -21.66
N LEU A 368 17.05 0.67 -20.93
CA LEU A 368 18.17 -0.12 -21.46
C LEU A 368 17.73 -1.43 -22.12
N ARG A 369 16.61 -2.01 -21.67
CA ARG A 369 16.06 -3.24 -22.25
C ARG A 369 15.75 -3.14 -23.73
N PHE A 370 15.62 -1.94 -24.29
CA PHE A 370 15.40 -1.71 -25.71
C PHE A 370 16.69 -1.56 -26.52
N TYR A 371 17.86 -1.71 -25.89
CA TYR A 371 19.17 -1.51 -26.49
C TYR A 371 20.09 -2.74 -26.33
N LEU A 372 19.51 -3.91 -26.04
CA LEU A 372 20.27 -5.14 -25.82
C LEU A 372 21.21 -5.49 -27.00
N PRO A 373 20.80 -5.35 -28.28
CA PRO A 373 21.71 -5.61 -29.40
C PRO A 373 22.89 -4.63 -29.47
N GLU A 374 22.68 -3.36 -29.12
CA GLU A 374 23.70 -2.31 -29.11
C GLU A 374 24.68 -2.51 -27.94
N MET A 375 24.19 -2.99 -26.80
CA MET A 375 25.00 -3.31 -25.63
C MET A 375 25.83 -4.59 -25.82
N TYR A 376 25.28 -5.58 -26.53
CA TYR A 376 25.89 -6.89 -26.70
C TYR A 376 25.91 -7.31 -28.19
N PRO A 377 26.77 -6.68 -29.01
CA PRO A 377 26.77 -6.88 -30.47
C PRO A 377 27.20 -8.27 -30.93
N LYS A 378 27.96 -9.01 -30.10
CA LYS A 378 28.50 -10.34 -30.43
C LYS A 378 27.57 -11.50 -30.02
N LEU A 379 26.51 -11.22 -29.26
CA LEU A 379 25.61 -12.25 -28.74
C LEU A 379 24.41 -12.47 -29.67
N HIS A 380 23.95 -13.72 -29.74
CA HIS A 380 22.80 -14.16 -30.53
C HIS A 380 21.49 -14.20 -29.71
N LYS A 381 21.56 -14.65 -28.46
CA LYS A 381 20.41 -14.68 -27.54
C LYS A 381 20.81 -14.18 -26.17
N ILE A 382 19.88 -13.53 -25.49
CA ILE A 382 20.08 -13.04 -24.11
C ILE A 382 18.79 -13.13 -23.32
N LEU A 383 18.88 -13.54 -22.05
CA LEU A 383 17.74 -13.55 -21.15
C LEU A 383 17.71 -12.29 -20.29
N PHE A 384 16.64 -11.50 -20.41
CA PHE A 384 16.41 -10.36 -19.55
C PHE A 384 15.68 -10.78 -18.28
N LEU A 385 16.19 -10.35 -17.12
CA LEU A 385 15.58 -10.56 -15.80
C LEU A 385 15.43 -9.21 -15.07
N ASP A 386 14.23 -8.90 -14.58
CA ASP A 386 14.05 -7.76 -13.66
C ASP A 386 14.64 -8.09 -12.27
N ASP A 387 14.99 -7.06 -11.49
CA ASP A 387 15.63 -7.22 -10.17
C ASP A 387 14.70 -7.77 -9.06
N ASP A 388 13.40 -7.81 -9.34
CA ASP A 388 12.34 -8.26 -8.45
C ASP A 388 11.84 -9.66 -8.79
N VAL A 389 12.67 -10.48 -9.45
CA VAL A 389 12.39 -11.89 -9.69
C VAL A 389 13.14 -12.83 -8.77
N VAL A 390 12.64 -14.05 -8.64
CA VAL A 390 13.34 -15.19 -8.03
C VAL A 390 13.23 -16.37 -8.99
N VAL A 391 14.38 -16.97 -9.31
CA VAL A 391 14.47 -18.15 -10.16
C VAL A 391 14.44 -19.39 -9.27
N GLN A 392 13.55 -20.34 -9.60
CA GLN A 392 13.31 -21.57 -8.85
C GLN A 392 13.73 -22.83 -9.62
N LYS A 393 14.00 -22.72 -10.92
CA LYS A 393 14.37 -23.84 -11.81
C LYS A 393 15.43 -23.41 -12.80
N ASP A 394 16.15 -24.38 -13.35
CA ASP A 394 17.13 -24.16 -14.41
C ASP A 394 16.48 -23.50 -15.64
N LEU A 395 17.08 -22.40 -16.12
CA LEU A 395 16.55 -21.58 -17.21
C LEU A 395 17.17 -21.90 -18.57
N THR A 396 18.16 -22.80 -18.65
CA THR A 396 18.87 -23.10 -19.90
C THR A 396 17.94 -23.65 -20.98
N GLY A 397 16.81 -24.25 -20.59
CA GLY A 397 15.75 -24.67 -21.50
C GLY A 397 15.21 -23.55 -22.39
N LEU A 398 15.24 -22.28 -21.95
CA LEU A 398 14.77 -21.13 -22.74
C LEU A 398 15.57 -20.91 -24.02
N TRP A 399 16.89 -21.18 -24.01
CA TRP A 399 17.73 -21.05 -25.20
C TRP A 399 17.39 -22.08 -26.29
N LYS A 400 16.85 -23.23 -25.88
CA LYS A 400 16.45 -24.33 -26.76
C LYS A 400 15.07 -24.14 -27.38
N ILE A 401 14.30 -23.16 -26.91
CA ILE A 401 12.99 -22.85 -27.49
C ILE A 401 13.22 -22.21 -28.86
N ASP A 402 12.62 -22.79 -29.89
CA ASP A 402 12.48 -22.16 -31.20
C ASP A 402 11.56 -20.94 -31.04
N LEU A 403 12.00 -19.75 -31.44
CA LEU A 403 11.18 -18.54 -31.38
C LEU A 403 10.35 -18.30 -32.65
N ASP A 404 10.37 -19.22 -33.62
CA ASP A 404 9.69 -19.09 -34.92
C ASP A 404 10.14 -17.83 -35.69
N GLY A 405 11.43 -17.49 -35.60
CA GLY A 405 12.00 -16.27 -36.17
C GLY A 405 11.59 -14.97 -35.47
N LYS A 406 10.91 -15.06 -34.32
CA LYS A 406 10.45 -13.88 -33.55
C LYS A 406 11.53 -13.37 -32.60
N VAL A 407 11.45 -12.08 -32.29
CA VAL A 407 12.44 -11.34 -31.49
C VAL A 407 12.35 -11.66 -30.00
N ASN A 408 11.14 -11.79 -29.46
CA ASN A 408 10.88 -11.89 -28.02
C ASN A 408 10.16 -13.18 -27.66
N GLY A 409 10.62 -13.93 -26.67
CA GLY A 409 9.88 -14.98 -25.99
C GLY A 409 9.41 -14.50 -24.63
N ALA A 410 8.09 -14.43 -24.42
CA ALA A 410 7.50 -13.95 -23.18
C ALA A 410 6.24 -14.73 -22.79
N VAL A 411 5.93 -14.80 -21.49
CA VAL A 411 4.67 -15.38 -21.02
C VAL A 411 3.54 -14.36 -21.17
N GLU A 412 2.47 -14.81 -21.82
CA GLU A 412 1.23 -14.04 -21.96
C GLU A 412 0.45 -13.94 -20.65
N THR A 413 -0.08 -12.75 -20.37
CA THR A 413 -0.68 -12.39 -19.07
C THR A 413 -2.19 -12.19 -19.12
N CYS A 414 -2.78 -12.23 -20.31
CA CYS A 414 -4.20 -11.96 -20.48
C CYS A 414 -5.08 -13.09 -19.91
N PHE A 415 -6.19 -12.68 -19.31
CA PHE A 415 -7.25 -13.57 -18.85
C PHE A 415 -8.60 -12.91 -19.15
N GLY A 416 -9.39 -13.51 -20.05
CA GLY A 416 -10.62 -12.86 -20.55
C GLY A 416 -10.32 -11.47 -21.15
N SER A 417 -10.95 -10.43 -20.59
CA SER A 417 -10.74 -9.02 -20.96
C SER A 417 -9.58 -8.33 -20.23
N PHE A 418 -8.95 -9.00 -19.25
CA PHE A 418 -7.83 -8.45 -18.48
C PHE A 418 -6.50 -8.58 -19.25
N HIS A 419 -5.60 -7.61 -19.01
CA HIS A 419 -4.27 -7.51 -19.61
C HIS A 419 -4.27 -7.66 -21.14
N ARG A 420 -5.22 -7.00 -21.79
CA ARG A 420 -5.27 -6.83 -23.25
C ARG A 420 -4.63 -5.52 -23.65
N TYR A 421 -4.23 -5.39 -24.92
CA TYR A 421 -3.62 -4.16 -25.45
C TYR A 421 -4.48 -2.92 -25.20
N ALA A 422 -5.81 -3.04 -25.23
CA ALA A 422 -6.75 -1.95 -24.92
C ALA A 422 -6.60 -1.33 -23.52
N GLN A 423 -5.97 -2.04 -22.57
CA GLN A 423 -5.70 -1.50 -21.23
C GLN A 423 -4.43 -0.65 -21.16
N TYR A 424 -3.53 -0.80 -22.14
CA TYR A 424 -2.21 -0.17 -22.13
C TYR A 424 -2.08 0.95 -23.17
N LEU A 425 -2.79 0.84 -24.29
CA LEU A 425 -2.71 1.77 -25.42
C LEU A 425 -4.03 2.54 -25.60
N ASN A 426 -3.93 3.75 -26.13
CA ASN A 426 -5.08 4.60 -26.42
C ASN A 426 -5.67 4.28 -27.80
N PHE A 427 -6.64 3.36 -27.84
CA PHE A 427 -7.35 2.98 -29.07
C PHE A 427 -8.32 4.03 -29.62
N SER A 428 -8.53 5.14 -28.91
CA SER A 428 -9.20 6.31 -29.50
C SER A 428 -8.30 7.06 -30.49
N HIS A 429 -6.98 6.88 -30.40
CA HIS A 429 -6.02 7.49 -31.31
C HIS A 429 -5.95 6.71 -32.64
N PRO A 430 -6.08 7.37 -33.81
CA PRO A 430 -6.07 6.70 -35.13
C PRO A 430 -4.83 5.82 -35.36
N LEU A 431 -3.63 6.33 -35.06
CA LEU A 431 -2.36 5.58 -35.22
C LEU A 431 -2.35 4.23 -34.48
N ILE A 432 -2.97 4.15 -33.30
CA ILE A 432 -3.03 2.90 -32.53
C ILE A 432 -4.09 1.97 -33.11
N ARG A 433 -5.28 2.51 -33.41
CA ARG A 433 -6.42 1.75 -33.92
C ARG A 433 -6.14 1.08 -35.27
N GLU A 434 -5.36 1.72 -36.13
CA GLU A 434 -5.06 1.22 -37.47
C GLU A 434 -3.99 0.12 -37.49
N ARG A 435 -3.08 0.09 -36.50
CA ARG A 435 -1.94 -0.84 -36.48
C ARG A 435 -2.05 -1.99 -35.49
N PHE A 436 -2.81 -1.81 -34.41
CA PHE A 436 -2.88 -2.79 -33.32
C PHE A 436 -4.28 -3.35 -33.13
N ASN A 437 -4.37 -4.57 -32.61
CA ASN A 437 -5.62 -5.17 -32.23
C ASN A 437 -5.89 -4.92 -30.73
N PRO A 438 -7.03 -4.30 -30.34
CA PRO A 438 -7.35 -4.06 -28.92
C PRO A 438 -7.50 -5.34 -28.10
N ARG A 439 -7.80 -6.48 -28.75
CA ARG A 439 -7.96 -7.80 -28.13
C ARG A 439 -6.66 -8.61 -28.09
N ALA A 440 -5.56 -8.10 -28.63
CA ALA A 440 -4.26 -8.76 -28.52
C ALA A 440 -3.90 -8.98 -27.05
N CYS A 441 -3.31 -10.13 -26.77
CA CYS A 441 -2.89 -10.51 -25.43
C CYS A 441 -1.61 -9.77 -25.07
N ALA A 442 -1.57 -9.09 -23.92
CA ALA A 442 -0.31 -8.53 -23.43
C ALA A 442 0.52 -9.59 -22.72
N TRP A 443 1.83 -9.47 -22.84
CA TRP A 443 2.82 -10.18 -22.03
C TRP A 443 3.40 -9.23 -20.97
N ALA A 444 4.29 -9.72 -20.11
CA ALA A 444 4.97 -8.90 -19.11
C ALA A 444 6.49 -8.96 -19.28
N TYR A 445 7.15 -7.87 -18.90
CA TYR A 445 8.57 -7.90 -18.63
C TYR A 445 8.86 -8.63 -17.32
N GLY A 446 10.10 -9.09 -17.15
CA GLY A 446 10.62 -9.65 -15.91
C GLY A 446 11.35 -10.96 -16.13
N MET A 447 10.94 -11.71 -17.15
CA MET A 447 11.66 -12.85 -17.70
C MET A 447 11.32 -12.91 -19.18
N ASN A 448 12.27 -12.51 -20.02
CA ASN A 448 12.08 -12.45 -21.47
C ASN A 448 13.35 -12.94 -22.15
N ILE A 449 13.22 -13.93 -23.03
CA ILE A 449 14.33 -14.37 -23.88
C ILE A 449 14.27 -13.58 -25.19
N PHE A 450 15.38 -12.95 -25.56
CA PHE A 450 15.46 -12.18 -26.79
C PHE A 450 16.42 -12.84 -27.76
N ASP A 451 15.99 -12.97 -29.02
CA ASP A 451 16.84 -13.28 -30.15
C ASP A 451 17.36 -11.97 -30.74
N LEU A 452 18.64 -11.72 -30.52
CA LEU A 452 19.31 -10.47 -30.89
C LEU A 452 19.57 -10.39 -32.39
N ASP A 453 19.67 -11.52 -33.09
CA ASP A 453 19.82 -11.52 -34.54
C ASP A 453 18.50 -11.15 -35.22
N ALA A 454 17.40 -11.75 -34.78
CA ALA A 454 16.05 -11.36 -35.21
C ALA A 454 15.75 -9.90 -34.83
N TRP A 455 16.18 -9.45 -33.65
CA TRP A 455 16.02 -8.05 -33.23
C TRP A 455 16.66 -7.08 -34.21
N ARG A 456 17.92 -7.34 -34.60
CA ARG A 456 18.68 -6.53 -35.56
C ARG A 456 18.02 -6.55 -36.94
N LEU A 457 17.56 -7.72 -37.39
CA LEU A 457 16.87 -7.88 -38.68
C LEU A 457 15.57 -7.07 -38.74
N GLU A 458 14.74 -7.15 -37.69
CA GLU A 458 13.47 -6.44 -37.56
C GLU A 458 13.63 -4.96 -37.19
N LYS A 459 14.86 -4.51 -36.91
CA LYS A 459 15.16 -3.12 -36.49
C LYS A 459 14.28 -2.66 -35.32
N SER A 460 14.16 -3.54 -34.31
CA SER A 460 13.21 -3.31 -33.21
C SER A 460 13.60 -2.11 -32.34
N THR A 461 14.89 -1.77 -32.24
CA THR A 461 15.35 -0.55 -31.56
C THR A 461 14.84 0.71 -32.26
N GLU A 462 14.88 0.73 -33.59
CA GLU A 462 14.38 1.83 -34.42
C GLU A 462 12.85 1.94 -34.35
N GLN A 463 12.13 0.81 -34.31
CA GLN A 463 10.69 0.81 -34.05
C GLN A 463 10.38 1.43 -32.67
N TYR A 464 11.13 1.02 -31.64
CA TYR A 464 11.02 1.63 -30.32
C TYR A 464 11.26 3.15 -30.36
N HIS A 465 12.27 3.62 -31.09
CA HIS A 465 12.53 5.06 -31.23
C HIS A 465 11.38 5.78 -31.94
N TYR A 466 10.88 5.21 -33.04
CA TYR A 466 9.76 5.76 -33.80
C TYR A 466 8.54 5.99 -32.91
N TRP A 467 8.15 4.98 -32.13
CA TRP A 467 7.00 5.09 -31.24
C TRP A 467 7.23 6.05 -30.08
N GLN A 468 8.44 6.08 -29.49
CA GLN A 468 8.75 7.04 -28.43
C GLN A 468 8.70 8.49 -28.91
N ASN A 469 9.16 8.76 -30.14
CA ASN A 469 9.07 10.08 -30.74
C ASN A 469 7.61 10.49 -30.97
N LEU A 470 6.76 9.57 -31.43
CA LEU A 470 5.34 9.85 -31.65
C LEU A 470 4.54 10.04 -30.35
N ASN A 471 5.01 9.49 -29.23
CA ASN A 471 4.35 9.60 -27.94
C ASN A 471 4.95 10.68 -27.02
N GLU A 472 5.62 11.70 -27.56
CA GLU A 472 6.20 12.80 -26.78
C GLU A 472 5.13 13.55 -25.96
N ASP A 473 3.91 13.68 -26.50
CA ASP A 473 2.76 14.29 -25.84
C ASP A 473 1.96 13.33 -24.95
N ARG A 474 2.34 12.04 -24.90
CA ARG A 474 1.72 10.96 -24.11
C ARG A 474 0.28 10.63 -24.50
N THR A 475 -0.11 10.92 -25.74
CA THR A 475 -1.45 10.63 -26.25
C THR A 475 -1.65 9.17 -26.66
N LEU A 476 -0.59 8.46 -27.06
CA LEU A 476 -0.66 7.06 -27.51
C LEU A 476 -0.67 6.08 -26.32
N TRP A 477 0.13 6.34 -25.30
CA TRP A 477 0.06 5.70 -23.99
C TRP A 477 0.58 6.64 -22.92
N LYS A 478 0.18 6.41 -21.67
CA LYS A 478 0.51 7.31 -20.57
C LYS A 478 1.99 7.18 -20.17
N LEU A 479 2.37 6.04 -19.58
CA LEU A 479 3.62 5.84 -18.84
C LEU A 479 4.05 4.37 -18.75
N GLY A 480 5.31 4.16 -18.38
CA GLY A 480 5.91 2.86 -18.16
C GLY A 480 6.56 2.29 -19.42
N THR A 481 7.32 1.20 -19.24
CA THR A 481 8.06 0.52 -20.31
C THR A 481 7.28 -0.62 -20.95
N LEU A 482 6.23 -1.13 -20.28
CA LEU A 482 5.41 -2.18 -20.86
C LEU A 482 4.66 -1.74 -22.13
N PRO A 483 3.93 -0.61 -22.16
CA PRO A 483 3.26 -0.16 -23.40
C PRO A 483 4.19 -0.02 -24.62
N PRO A 484 5.37 0.64 -24.54
CA PRO A 484 6.28 0.69 -25.68
C PRO A 484 6.84 -0.71 -26.02
N GLY A 485 7.07 -1.59 -25.04
CA GLY A 485 7.42 -2.99 -25.30
C GLY A 485 6.38 -3.74 -26.13
N LEU A 486 5.10 -3.66 -25.73
CA LEU A 486 3.99 -4.30 -26.44
C LEU A 486 3.85 -3.79 -27.88
N ILE A 487 4.10 -2.50 -28.10
CA ILE A 487 4.05 -1.87 -29.42
C ILE A 487 5.27 -2.28 -30.27
N THR A 488 6.48 -2.21 -29.72
CA THR A 488 7.72 -2.54 -30.42
C THR A 488 7.76 -3.99 -30.87
N PHE A 489 7.32 -4.92 -30.01
CA PHE A 489 7.36 -6.35 -30.31
C PHE A 489 6.00 -6.92 -30.74
N TYR A 490 5.12 -6.07 -31.28
CA TYR A 490 3.82 -6.51 -31.78
C TYR A 490 4.01 -7.46 -32.97
N SER A 491 3.37 -8.62 -32.92
CA SER A 491 3.52 -9.73 -33.87
C SER A 491 4.90 -10.40 -33.92
N THR A 492 5.92 -9.86 -33.25
CA THR A 492 7.28 -10.43 -33.13
C THR A 492 7.55 -10.99 -31.72
N THR A 493 6.50 -11.35 -30.99
CA THR A 493 6.59 -12.06 -29.70
C THR A 493 6.05 -13.49 -29.81
N LYS A 494 6.82 -14.47 -29.34
CA LYS A 494 6.38 -15.85 -29.10
C LYS A 494 5.85 -16.00 -27.68
N SER A 495 4.64 -16.53 -27.55
CA SER A 495 4.05 -16.86 -26.26
C SER A 495 4.76 -18.09 -25.68
N LEU A 496 5.26 -17.97 -24.45
CA LEU A 496 5.88 -19.05 -23.70
C LEU A 496 4.87 -19.72 -22.77
N ASP A 497 5.15 -20.97 -22.42
CA ASP A 497 4.34 -21.70 -21.44
C ASP A 497 4.29 -20.96 -20.09
N LYS A 498 3.11 -20.94 -19.46
CA LYS A 498 2.87 -20.21 -18.20
C LYS A 498 3.74 -20.71 -17.04
N SER A 499 4.24 -21.94 -17.09
CA SER A 499 5.18 -22.45 -16.10
C SER A 499 6.54 -21.76 -16.11
N TRP A 500 6.87 -20.97 -17.13
CA TRP A 500 8.14 -20.23 -17.14
C TRP A 500 8.13 -19.01 -16.22
N HIS A 501 7.01 -18.28 -16.12
CA HIS A 501 6.96 -16.99 -15.42
C HIS A 501 5.59 -16.74 -14.79
N VAL A 502 5.57 -16.64 -13.46
CA VAL A 502 4.40 -16.28 -12.67
C VAL A 502 4.60 -14.92 -12.03
N LEU A 503 3.59 -14.07 -12.16
CA LEU A 503 3.61 -12.68 -11.75
C LEU A 503 2.48 -12.39 -10.74
N GLY A 504 2.60 -11.23 -10.10
CA GLY A 504 1.61 -10.71 -9.16
C GLY A 504 2.07 -10.74 -7.71
N LEU A 505 3.26 -11.24 -7.39
CA LEU A 505 3.72 -11.39 -6.01
C LEU A 505 4.00 -10.02 -5.34
N GLY A 506 3.95 -8.91 -6.07
CA GLY A 506 4.06 -7.55 -5.54
C GLY A 506 2.74 -6.77 -5.46
N TYR A 507 1.58 -7.37 -5.77
CA TYR A 507 0.26 -6.72 -5.59
C TYR A 507 -0.95 -7.66 -5.44
N ASN A 508 -0.85 -8.93 -5.82
CA ASN A 508 -1.95 -9.88 -5.85
C ASN A 508 -1.82 -10.93 -4.74
N PRO A 509 -2.61 -10.85 -3.66
CA PRO A 509 -2.56 -11.82 -2.57
C PRO A 509 -3.22 -13.18 -2.91
N SER A 510 -3.84 -13.30 -4.08
CA SER A 510 -4.63 -14.49 -4.46
C SER A 510 -3.87 -15.49 -5.36
N ILE A 511 -2.58 -15.28 -5.61
CA ILE A 511 -1.78 -16.22 -6.40
C ILE A 511 -1.58 -17.51 -5.59
N SER A 512 -1.90 -18.65 -6.18
CA SER A 512 -1.80 -19.94 -5.51
C SER A 512 -0.34 -20.33 -5.27
N MET A 513 -0.04 -20.89 -4.09
CA MET A 513 1.28 -21.46 -3.80
C MET A 513 1.64 -22.62 -4.74
N ASP A 514 0.65 -23.34 -5.29
CA ASP A 514 0.92 -24.42 -6.25
C ASP A 514 1.32 -23.88 -7.63
N GLU A 515 0.75 -22.76 -8.04
CA GLU A 515 1.17 -22.05 -9.26
C GLU A 515 2.60 -21.52 -9.08
N ILE A 516 2.88 -20.90 -7.93
CA ILE A 516 4.22 -20.43 -7.54
C ILE A 516 5.24 -21.58 -7.58
N ARG A 517 4.94 -22.75 -6.97
CA ARG A 517 5.86 -23.91 -6.96
C ARG A 517 6.14 -24.48 -8.35
N LYS A 518 5.16 -24.42 -9.26
CA LYS A 518 5.31 -24.95 -10.62
C LYS A 518 6.11 -24.01 -11.52
N ALA A 519 6.16 -22.72 -11.21
CA ALA A 519 6.84 -21.71 -11.99
C ALA A 519 8.38 -21.84 -11.96
N ALA A 520 9.05 -21.59 -13.07
CA ALA A 520 10.50 -21.46 -13.14
C ALA A 520 10.97 -20.11 -12.59
N VAL A 521 10.24 -19.03 -12.87
CA VAL A 521 10.51 -17.69 -12.35
C VAL A 521 9.26 -17.12 -11.69
N ILE A 522 9.41 -16.57 -10.49
CA ILE A 522 8.35 -15.85 -9.77
C ILE A 522 8.71 -14.36 -9.68
N HIS A 523 7.72 -13.50 -9.86
CA HIS A 523 7.93 -12.07 -10.06
C HIS A 523 7.13 -11.23 -9.07
N TYR A 524 7.84 -10.40 -8.31
CA TYR A 524 7.29 -9.42 -7.38
C TYR A 524 6.96 -8.08 -8.07
N ASN A 525 6.44 -8.16 -9.30
CA ASN A 525 5.96 -6.98 -10.01
C ASN A 525 4.85 -6.30 -9.20
N GLY A 526 4.84 -4.97 -9.20
CA GLY A 526 3.97 -4.16 -8.32
C GLY A 526 4.76 -3.37 -7.28
N ASN A 527 4.03 -2.81 -6.30
CA ASN A 527 4.58 -1.88 -5.32
C ASN A 527 5.08 -2.57 -4.04
N MET A 528 4.56 -3.75 -3.71
CA MET A 528 4.89 -4.49 -2.49
C MET A 528 6.13 -5.36 -2.72
N LYS A 529 7.27 -4.72 -2.98
CA LYS A 529 8.55 -5.41 -3.21
C LYS A 529 9.03 -6.15 -1.96
N PRO A 530 9.73 -7.29 -2.10
CA PRO A 530 10.09 -8.15 -0.96
C PRO A 530 11.08 -7.51 0.02
N TRP A 531 11.84 -6.51 -0.42
CA TRP A 531 12.76 -5.72 0.40
C TRP A 531 12.12 -4.50 1.09
N LEU A 532 10.79 -4.36 1.03
CA LEU A 532 10.04 -3.28 1.68
C LEU A 532 9.20 -3.82 2.84
N ASP A 533 8.95 -2.98 3.84
CA ASP A 533 8.09 -3.33 4.99
C ASP A 533 6.63 -3.60 4.59
N ILE A 534 6.21 -3.06 3.44
CA ILE A 534 4.87 -3.27 2.87
C ILE A 534 4.77 -4.56 2.03
N ALA A 535 5.81 -5.39 2.01
CA ALA A 535 5.81 -6.68 1.30
C ALA A 535 4.68 -7.59 1.81
N MET A 536 4.12 -8.40 0.92
CA MET A 536 3.16 -9.43 1.33
C MET A 536 3.88 -10.56 2.07
N ASN A 537 3.61 -10.67 3.37
CA ASN A 537 4.26 -11.64 4.27
C ASN A 537 4.23 -13.08 3.73
N GLN A 538 3.13 -13.49 3.08
CA GLN A 538 2.98 -14.84 2.53
C GLN A 538 3.99 -15.19 1.43
N TYR A 539 4.48 -14.20 0.67
CA TYR A 539 5.45 -14.41 -0.41
C TYR A 539 6.88 -14.01 -0.02
N LYS A 540 7.06 -13.26 1.08
CA LYS A 540 8.37 -12.71 1.50
C LYS A 540 9.43 -13.81 1.64
N LYS A 541 9.06 -14.96 2.20
CA LYS A 541 9.98 -16.09 2.44
C LYS A 541 10.64 -16.62 1.17
N LEU A 542 9.94 -16.63 0.03
CA LEU A 542 10.46 -17.15 -1.23
C LEU A 542 11.68 -16.35 -1.72
N TRP A 543 11.69 -15.04 -1.45
CA TRP A 543 12.81 -14.15 -1.78
C TRP A 543 13.91 -14.17 -0.71
N THR A 544 13.56 -14.13 0.58
CA THR A 544 14.56 -14.12 1.67
C THR A 544 15.39 -15.41 1.76
N ASN A 545 14.91 -16.52 1.19
CA ASN A 545 15.67 -17.77 1.08
C ASN A 545 16.98 -17.64 0.26
N TYR A 546 17.10 -16.59 -0.55
CA TYR A 546 18.28 -16.30 -1.37
C TYR A 546 19.05 -15.07 -0.87
N LEU A 547 18.66 -14.50 0.26
CA LEU A 547 19.39 -13.42 0.91
C LEU A 547 20.67 -13.99 1.55
N ASP A 548 21.81 -13.31 1.35
CA ASP A 548 23.05 -13.65 2.04
C ASP A 548 23.03 -13.11 3.48
N ASN A 549 22.44 -13.89 4.40
CA ASN A 549 22.35 -13.53 5.81
C ASN A 549 23.70 -13.59 6.53
N ASP A 550 24.71 -14.24 5.96
CA ASP A 550 26.06 -14.36 6.54
C ASP A 550 26.92 -13.13 6.19
N MET A 551 26.43 -12.25 5.32
CA MET A 551 27.08 -11.00 4.96
C MET A 551 26.97 -9.98 6.11
N GLU A 552 28.13 -9.58 6.64
CA GLU A 552 28.24 -8.70 7.81
C GLU A 552 27.42 -7.40 7.66
N PHE A 553 27.50 -6.72 6.53
CA PHE A 553 26.76 -5.48 6.30
C PHE A 553 25.24 -5.69 6.20
N VAL A 554 24.77 -6.86 5.75
CA VAL A 554 23.34 -7.21 5.76
C VAL A 554 22.83 -7.28 7.20
N GLN A 555 23.58 -7.93 8.09
CA GLN A 555 23.26 -8.03 9.51
C GLN A 555 23.34 -6.65 10.19
N MET A 556 24.43 -5.91 10.00
CA MET A 556 24.64 -4.59 10.61
C MET A 556 23.58 -3.57 10.19
N CYS A 557 23.11 -3.64 8.94
CA CYS A 557 22.08 -2.73 8.43
C CYS A 557 20.65 -3.22 8.71
N ASN A 558 20.47 -4.25 9.54
CA ASN A 558 19.18 -4.84 9.91
C ASN A 558 18.31 -5.18 8.69
N PHE A 559 18.93 -5.64 7.61
CA PHE A 559 18.20 -5.98 6.40
C PHE A 559 17.59 -7.38 6.55
N GLY A 560 16.27 -7.49 6.38
CA GLY A 560 15.57 -8.78 6.43
C GLY A 560 15.05 -9.22 7.80
N LEU A 561 15.20 -8.39 8.85
CA LEU A 561 14.62 -8.59 10.19
C LEU A 561 13.12 -8.25 10.25
#